data_AF-A0A7S1AIU8-F1
#
_entry.id   AF-A0A7S1AIU8-F1
#
_cell.length_a   1.000
_cell.length_b   1.000
_cell.length_c   1.000
_cell.angle_alpha   90.00
_cell.angle_beta   90.00
_cell.angle_gamma   90.00
#
_symmetry.space_group_name_H-M   'P 1'
#
loop_
_entity.id
_entity.type
_entity.pdbx_description
1 polymer ?
#
loop_
_entity_poly.entity_id
_entity_poly.type
_entity_poly.pdbx_seq_one_letter_code
_entity_poly.pdbx_strand_id
1 'polypeptide(L)'
;MDAFSRARTGTTLLFCTNLPAVFVLIALASPWHDALLSMAPSEARVHLSNMVSVWVKVAGFEITAQQFCAFLAVCKLAGSLAFAGIFGKTLDRLAIPCWLIFFLGAAYTLLQTGRHLFPVVPFFIALLVRVMCELCEKEPKTKKS
;
A
#
# COMPACT_ATOMS: atom_id res chain seq x y z
N MET A 1 3.14 28.23 2.50
CA MET A 1 2.70 26.82 2.48
C MET A 1 2.88 26.27 3.88
N ASP A 2 1.78 25.98 4.59
CA ASP A 2 1.81 25.62 6.01
C ASP A 2 2.50 24.27 6.23
N ALA A 3 3.03 24.02 7.43
CA ALA A 3 3.74 22.76 7.76
C ALA A 3 2.90 21.51 7.44
N PHE A 4 1.59 21.55 7.70
CA PHE A 4 0.64 20.49 7.35
C PHE A 4 0.50 20.26 5.85
N SER A 5 0.50 21.34 5.05
CA SER A 5 0.45 21.23 3.59
C SER A 5 1.74 20.59 3.06
N ARG A 6 2.91 20.90 3.62
CA ARG A 6 4.18 20.26 3.25
C ARG A 6 4.22 18.77 3.61
N ALA A 7 3.77 18.41 4.81
CA ALA A 7 3.68 17.02 5.25
C ALA A 7 2.71 16.20 4.38
N ARG A 8 1.57 16.80 3.99
CA ARG A 8 0.60 16.19 3.08
C ARG A 8 1.21 15.92 1.70
N THR A 9 1.93 16.88 1.13
CA THR A 9 2.61 16.71 -0.16
C THR A 9 3.71 15.64 -0.09
N GLY A 10 4.54 15.66 0.96
CA GLY A 10 5.61 14.68 1.15
C GLY A 10 5.11 13.23 1.29
N THR A 11 4.07 13.02 2.10
CA THR A 11 3.44 11.70 2.25
C THR A 11 2.79 11.23 0.94
N THR A 12 2.14 12.13 0.21
CA THR A 12 1.55 11.84 -1.11
C THR A 12 2.62 11.39 -2.11
N LEU A 13 3.75 12.11 -2.20
CA LEU A 13 4.87 11.74 -3.06
C LEU A 13 5.40 10.35 -2.72
N LEU A 14 5.57 10.04 -1.43
CA LEU A 14 6.02 8.72 -0.97
C LEU A 14 5.06 7.61 -1.42
N PHE A 15 3.74 7.80 -1.29
CA PHE A 15 2.76 6.81 -1.76
C PHE A 15 2.72 6.71 -3.29
N CYS A 16 2.94 7.80 -4.01
CA CYS A 16 3.04 7.80 -5.47
C CYS A 16 4.29 7.03 -5.98
N THR A 17 5.35 6.86 -5.19
CA THR A 17 6.48 5.98 -5.56
C THR A 17 6.07 4.51 -5.74
N ASN A 18 4.87 4.12 -5.28
CA ASN A 18 4.33 2.79 -5.53
C ASN A 18 3.67 2.63 -6.91
N LEU A 19 3.45 3.72 -7.67
CA LEU A 19 2.81 3.65 -8.98
C LEU A 19 3.59 2.77 -9.99
N PRO A 20 4.93 2.83 -10.09
CA PRO A 20 5.68 1.88 -10.91
C PRO A 20 5.41 0.41 -10.54
N ALA A 21 5.33 0.10 -9.23
CA ALA A 21 5.01 -1.24 -8.77
C ALA A 21 3.58 -1.66 -9.14
N VAL A 22 2.63 -0.71 -9.20
CA VAL A 22 1.26 -0.98 -9.71
C VAL A 22 1.32 -1.50 -11.14
N PHE A 23 2.07 -0.86 -12.04
CA PHE A 23 2.14 -1.31 -13.43
C PHE A 23 2.70 -2.72 -13.57
N VAL A 24 3.76 -3.05 -12.81
CA VAL A 24 4.32 -4.40 -12.78
C VAL A 24 3.29 -5.41 -12.25
N LEU A 25 2.58 -5.08 -11.18
CA LEU A 25 1.56 -5.95 -10.60
C LEU A 25 0.34 -6.11 -11.50
N ILE A 26 -0.08 -5.07 -12.24
CA ILE A 26 -1.15 -5.17 -13.25
C ILE A 26 -0.72 -6.09 -14.40
N ALA A 27 0.51 -5.95 -14.89
CA ALA A 27 1.05 -6.83 -15.92
C ALA A 27 1.06 -8.29 -15.42
N LEU A 28 1.53 -8.53 -14.21
CA LEU A 28 1.49 -9.85 -13.57
C LEU A 28 0.07 -10.33 -13.24
N ALA A 29 -0.92 -9.46 -13.12
CA ALA A 29 -2.32 -9.85 -12.94
C ALA A 29 -3.01 -10.22 -14.27
N SER A 30 -2.40 -9.90 -15.41
CA SER A 30 -2.98 -10.11 -16.74
C SER A 30 -2.94 -11.60 -17.16
N PRO A 31 -3.60 -11.96 -18.28
CA PRO A 31 -3.50 -13.31 -18.85
C PRO A 31 -2.07 -13.74 -19.21
N TRP A 32 -1.13 -12.80 -19.27
CA TRP A 32 0.29 -13.07 -19.52
C TRP A 32 1.09 -13.42 -18.24
N HIS A 33 0.40 -13.70 -17.13
CA HIS A 33 1.02 -13.98 -15.81
C HIS A 33 2.18 -14.98 -15.91
N ASP A 34 1.93 -16.18 -16.43
CA ASP A 34 2.92 -17.26 -16.46
C ASP A 34 4.12 -16.92 -17.35
N ALA A 35 3.87 -16.30 -18.51
CA ALA A 35 4.91 -15.84 -19.41
C ALA A 35 5.81 -14.79 -18.73
N LEU A 36 5.21 -13.77 -18.11
CA LEU A 36 5.96 -12.73 -17.41
C LEU A 36 6.72 -13.25 -16.19
N LEU A 37 6.10 -14.16 -15.42
CA LEU A 37 6.73 -14.76 -14.25
C LEU A 37 7.91 -15.66 -14.63
N SER A 38 7.84 -16.34 -15.79
CA SER A 38 8.95 -17.15 -16.31
C SER A 38 10.18 -16.31 -16.69
N MET A 39 9.98 -15.06 -17.13
CA MET A 39 11.05 -14.11 -17.46
C MET A 39 11.67 -13.45 -16.22
N ALA A 40 11.00 -13.52 -15.07
CA ALA A 40 11.49 -12.94 -13.82
C ALA A 40 12.67 -13.74 -13.23
N PRO A 41 13.56 -13.11 -12.44
CA PRO A 41 14.58 -13.82 -11.68
C PRO A 41 13.97 -14.87 -10.75
N SER A 42 14.67 -15.99 -10.55
CA SER A 42 14.22 -17.08 -9.67
C SER A 42 13.92 -16.59 -8.25
N GLU A 43 14.73 -15.68 -7.72
CA GLU A 43 14.53 -15.07 -6.40
C GLU A 43 13.19 -14.34 -6.30
N ALA A 44 12.79 -13.60 -7.35
CA ALA A 44 11.51 -12.88 -7.37
C ALA A 44 10.32 -13.84 -7.38
N ARG A 45 10.43 -14.96 -8.11
CA ARG A 45 9.41 -16.01 -8.13
C ARG A 45 9.25 -16.68 -6.76
N VAL A 46 10.37 -17.05 -6.14
CA VAL A 46 10.37 -17.66 -4.80
C VAL A 46 9.78 -16.70 -3.78
N HIS A 47 10.14 -15.41 -3.87
CA HIS A 47 9.58 -14.39 -3.01
C HIS A 47 8.06 -14.26 -3.17
N LEU A 48 7.57 -14.18 -4.41
CA LEU A 48 6.14 -14.11 -4.70
C LEU A 48 5.40 -15.34 -4.16
N SER A 49 5.93 -16.54 -4.40
CA SER A 49 5.36 -17.79 -3.89
C SER A 49 5.27 -17.81 -2.36
N ASN A 50 6.33 -17.38 -1.66
CA ASN A 50 6.34 -17.29 -0.21
C ASN A 50 5.29 -16.29 0.30
N MET A 51 5.16 -15.13 -0.35
CA MET A 51 4.11 -14.16 0.00
C MET A 51 2.72 -14.77 -0.18
N VAL A 52 2.45 -15.40 -1.32
CA VAL A 52 1.16 -16.06 -1.59
C VAL A 52 0.87 -17.13 -0.52
N SER A 53 1.84 -17.97 -0.18
CA SER A 53 1.70 -19.00 0.87
C SER A 53 1.30 -18.42 2.23
N VAL A 54 1.90 -17.30 2.63
CA VAL A 54 1.54 -16.60 3.87
C VAL A 54 0.09 -16.12 3.81
N TRP A 55 -0.32 -15.53 2.69
CA TRP A 55 -1.68 -14.98 2.54
C TRP A 55 -2.75 -16.05 2.41
N VAL A 56 -2.45 -17.21 1.79
CA VAL A 56 -3.33 -18.38 1.79
C VAL A 56 -3.61 -18.86 3.22
N LYS A 57 -2.57 -18.91 4.07
CA LYS A 57 -2.73 -19.28 5.50
C LYS A 57 -3.60 -18.28 6.28
N VAL A 58 -3.48 -16.99 5.97
CA VAL A 58 -4.27 -15.94 6.61
C VAL A 58 -5.73 -15.96 6.13
N ALA A 59 -5.94 -16.15 4.83
CA ALA A 59 -7.27 -16.13 4.22
C ALA A 59 -8.07 -17.42 4.46
N GLY A 60 -7.40 -18.55 4.66
CA GLY A 60 -8.04 -19.85 4.87
C GLY A 60 -8.58 -20.51 3.60
N PHE A 61 -8.26 -19.98 2.41
CA PHE A 61 -8.61 -20.54 1.11
C PHE A 61 -7.49 -20.34 0.10
N GLU A 62 -7.52 -21.08 -1.02
CA GLU A 62 -6.49 -20.99 -2.05
C GLU A 62 -6.52 -19.66 -2.81
N ILE A 63 -5.36 -19.02 -2.92
CA ILE A 63 -5.14 -17.78 -3.65
C ILE A 63 -4.04 -18.05 -4.68
N THR A 64 -4.35 -17.84 -5.95
CA THR A 64 -3.34 -17.95 -7.01
C THR A 64 -2.40 -16.74 -6.99
N ALA A 65 -1.16 -16.90 -7.47
CA ALA A 65 -0.21 -15.80 -7.57
C ALA A 65 -0.75 -14.64 -8.43
N GLN A 66 -1.49 -14.95 -9.50
CA GLN A 66 -2.15 -13.96 -10.34
C GLN A 66 -3.21 -13.15 -9.57
N GLN A 67 -4.10 -13.81 -8.82
CA GLN A 67 -5.11 -13.14 -7.98
C GLN A 67 -4.44 -12.29 -6.89
N PHE A 68 -3.37 -12.79 -6.30
CA PHE A 68 -2.60 -12.03 -5.31
C PHE A 68 -1.97 -10.77 -5.92
N CYS A 69 -1.36 -10.87 -7.10
CA CYS A 69 -0.84 -9.71 -7.83
C CYS A 69 -1.95 -8.70 -8.17
N ALA A 70 -3.12 -9.17 -8.61
CA ALA A 70 -4.28 -8.33 -8.89
C ALA A 70 -4.75 -7.55 -7.64
N PHE A 71 -4.86 -8.25 -6.50
CA PHE A 71 -5.20 -7.64 -5.22
C PHE A 71 -4.20 -6.55 -4.84
N LEU A 72 -2.89 -6.84 -4.88
CA LEU A 72 -1.86 -5.87 -4.56
C LEU A 72 -1.87 -4.66 -5.51
N ALA A 73 -2.11 -4.87 -6.81
CA ALA A 73 -2.22 -3.81 -7.80
C ALA A 73 -3.37 -2.85 -7.47
N VAL A 74 -4.56 -3.39 -7.19
CA VAL A 74 -5.76 -2.58 -6.87
C VAL A 74 -5.55 -1.80 -5.58
N CYS A 75 -5.05 -2.44 -4.51
CA CYS A 75 -4.80 -1.77 -3.23
C CYS A 75 -3.79 -0.62 -3.37
N LYS A 76 -2.68 -0.85 -4.06
CA LYS A 76 -1.66 0.19 -4.28
C LYS A 76 -2.20 1.31 -5.17
N LEU A 77 -2.93 1.00 -6.24
CA LEU A 77 -3.48 2.00 -7.14
C LEU A 77 -4.53 2.88 -6.46
N ALA A 78 -5.59 2.26 -5.92
CA ALA A 78 -6.65 2.98 -5.22
C ALA A 78 -6.08 3.84 -4.09
N GLY A 79 -5.10 3.28 -3.39
CA GLY A 79 -4.39 3.96 -2.33
C GLY A 79 -3.56 5.17 -2.76
N SER A 80 -2.78 5.06 -3.84
CA SER A 80 -2.01 6.18 -4.38
C SER A 80 -2.92 7.28 -4.92
N LEU A 81 -4.01 6.91 -5.61
CA LEU A 81 -4.99 7.87 -6.15
C LEU A 81 -5.76 8.59 -5.05
N ALA A 82 -6.11 7.89 -3.96
CA ALA A 82 -6.70 8.50 -2.78
C ALA A 82 -5.75 9.53 -2.15
N PHE A 83 -4.47 9.22 -1.96
CA PHE A 83 -3.56 10.22 -1.37
C PHE A 83 -3.27 11.41 -2.28
N ALA A 84 -3.37 11.24 -3.60
CA ALA A 84 -3.35 12.34 -4.58
C ALA A 84 -4.60 13.23 -4.53
N GLY A 85 -5.63 12.87 -3.75
CA GLY A 85 -6.86 13.63 -3.57
C GLY A 85 -7.83 13.52 -4.74
N ILE A 86 -7.64 12.56 -5.65
CA ILE A 86 -8.44 12.40 -6.88
C ILE A 86 -9.91 12.07 -6.56
N PHE A 87 -10.14 11.37 -5.44
CA PHE A 87 -11.48 10.93 -5.04
C PHE A 87 -12.15 11.83 -4.00
N GLY A 88 -11.46 12.90 -3.57
CA GLY A 88 -11.93 13.81 -2.54
C GLY A 88 -11.81 13.27 -1.10
N LYS A 89 -12.00 14.17 -0.13
CA LYS A 89 -11.65 13.95 1.29
C LYS A 89 -12.31 12.73 1.96
N THR A 90 -13.49 12.31 1.49
CA THR A 90 -14.19 11.16 2.06
C THR A 90 -13.50 9.85 1.73
N LEU A 91 -13.12 9.65 0.45
CA LEU A 91 -12.42 8.44 0.04
C LEU A 91 -10.97 8.42 0.56
N ASP A 92 -10.32 9.57 0.66
CA ASP A 92 -8.99 9.68 1.28
C ASP A 92 -8.99 9.12 2.71
N ARG A 93 -10.06 9.40 3.48
CA ARG A 93 -10.22 8.90 4.85
C ARG A 93 -10.51 7.40 4.89
N LEU A 94 -11.26 6.88 3.93
CA LEU A 94 -11.51 5.44 3.81
C LEU A 94 -10.27 4.67 3.35
N ALA A 95 -9.34 5.31 2.63
CA ALA A 95 -8.10 4.68 2.21
C ALA A 95 -7.14 4.42 3.40
N ILE A 96 -7.21 5.21 4.47
CA ILE A 96 -6.36 5.06 5.66
C ILE A 96 -6.45 3.65 6.28
N PRO A 97 -7.64 3.13 6.68
CA PRO A 97 -7.73 1.78 7.25
C PRO A 97 -7.32 0.69 6.24
N CYS A 98 -7.61 0.87 4.95
CA CYS A 98 -7.17 -0.08 3.91
C CYS A 98 -5.64 -0.17 3.82
N TRP A 99 -4.95 0.97 3.84
CA TRP A 99 -3.48 1.01 3.86
C TRP A 99 -2.91 0.48 5.16
N LEU A 100 -3.57 0.71 6.30
CA LEU A 100 -3.15 0.15 7.57
C LEU A 100 -3.14 -1.38 7.51
N ILE A 101 -4.23 -1.99 7.03
CA ILE A 101 -4.32 -3.45 6.85
C ILE A 101 -3.25 -3.93 5.85
N PHE A 102 -3.06 -3.21 4.75
CA PHE A 102 -2.05 -3.55 3.74
C PHE A 102 -0.63 -3.57 4.32
N PHE A 103 -0.23 -2.52 5.06
CA PHE A 103 1.10 -2.45 5.66
C PHE A 103 1.27 -3.42 6.82
N LEU A 104 0.21 -3.70 7.59
CA LEU A 104 0.24 -4.75 8.61
C LEU A 104 0.44 -6.13 7.98
N GLY A 105 -0.24 -6.43 6.88
CA GLY A 105 -0.03 -7.66 6.12
C GLY A 105 1.39 -7.74 5.55
N ALA A 106 1.94 -6.62 5.07
CA ALA A 106 3.34 -6.55 4.61
C ALA A 106 4.33 -6.79 5.76
N ALA A 107 4.13 -6.17 6.92
CA ALA A 107 4.96 -6.37 8.11
C ALA A 107 4.88 -7.83 8.60
N TYR A 108 3.69 -8.40 8.66
CA TYR A 108 3.48 -9.80 9.02
C TYR A 108 4.22 -10.73 8.04
N THR A 109 4.13 -10.47 6.74
CA THR A 109 4.83 -11.25 5.72
C THR A 109 6.35 -11.17 5.90
N LEU A 110 6.90 -9.99 6.22
CA LEU A 110 8.33 -9.83 6.52
C LEU A 110 8.75 -10.61 7.76
N LEU A 111 7.96 -10.57 8.83
CA LEU A 111 8.22 -11.34 10.05
C LEU A 111 8.21 -12.85 9.78
N GLN A 112 7.20 -13.34 9.06
CA GLN A 112 7.07 -14.76 8.71
C GLN A 112 8.17 -15.25 7.77
N THR A 113 8.74 -14.36 6.95
CA THR A 113 9.85 -14.69 6.04
C THR A 113 11.22 -14.41 6.63
N GLY A 114 11.30 -14.03 7.92
CA GLY A 114 12.57 -13.75 8.62
C GLY A 114 13.30 -12.49 8.10
N ARG A 115 12.59 -11.57 7.45
CA ARG A 115 13.14 -10.33 6.88
C ARG A 115 12.97 -9.16 7.83
N HIS A 116 13.85 -8.17 7.69
CA HIS A 116 13.77 -6.94 8.48
C HIS A 116 12.52 -6.12 8.14
N LEU A 117 11.90 -5.52 9.16
CA LEU A 117 10.75 -4.61 9.02
C LEU A 117 11.11 -3.24 8.43
N PHE A 118 12.40 -2.91 8.34
CA PHE A 118 12.87 -1.61 7.86
C PHE A 118 12.20 -1.11 6.56
N PRO A 119 11.93 -1.95 5.54
CA PRO A 119 11.29 -1.47 4.30
C PRO A 119 9.85 -0.97 4.47
N VAL A 120 9.11 -1.39 5.51
CA VAL A 120 7.72 -0.97 5.74
C VAL A 120 7.60 0.20 6.71
N VAL A 121 8.62 0.44 7.55
CA VAL A 121 8.60 1.48 8.59
C VAL A 121 8.33 2.89 8.04
N PRO A 122 9.00 3.37 6.95
CA PRO A 122 8.73 4.70 6.41
C PRO A 122 7.27 4.90 5.97
N PHE A 123 6.64 3.84 5.47
CA PHE A 123 5.24 3.89 5.03
C PHE A 123 4.27 3.96 6.21
N PHE A 124 4.55 3.26 7.31
CA PHE A 124 3.79 3.41 8.56
C PHE A 124 3.90 4.82 9.13
N ILE A 125 5.12 5.38 9.16
CA ILE A 125 5.34 6.76 9.63
C ILE A 125 4.56 7.74 8.75
N ALA A 126 4.63 7.60 7.42
CA ALA A 126 3.87 8.45 6.51
C ALA A 126 2.35 8.32 6.68
N LEU A 127 1.84 7.11 6.92
CA LEU A 127 0.42 6.89 7.20
C LEU A 127 0.01 7.56 8.52
N LEU A 128 0.82 7.44 9.57
CA LEU A 128 0.59 8.09 10.87
C LEU A 128 0.58 9.62 10.75
N VAL A 129 1.55 10.19 10.03
CA VAL A 129 1.58 11.64 9.75
C VAL A 129 0.31 12.07 9.03
N ARG A 130 -0.20 11.28 8.08
CA ARG A 130 -1.45 11.60 7.37
C ARG A 130 -2.66 11.55 8.29
N VAL A 131 -2.76 10.55 9.17
CA VAL A 131 -3.81 10.46 10.19
C VAL A 131 -3.78 11.69 11.11
N MET A 132 -2.60 12.06 11.59
CA MET A 132 -2.43 13.23 12.46
C MET A 132 -2.84 14.53 11.75
N CYS A 133 -2.47 14.70 10.47
CA CYS A 133 -2.91 15.86 9.68
C CYS A 133 -4.44 15.92 9.54
N GLU A 134 -5.10 14.79 9.31
CA GLU A 134 -6.57 14.73 9.20
C GLU A 134 -7.28 14.99 10.54
N LEU A 135 -6.70 14.54 11.66
CA LEU A 135 -7.23 14.82 13.00
C LEU A 135 -7.07 16.30 13.37
N CYS A 136 -5.92 16.91 13.08
CA CYS A 136 -5.68 18.33 13.36
C CYS A 136 -6.55 19.27 12.50
N GLU A 137 -6.91 18.88 11.27
CA GLU A 137 -7.86 19.66 10.46
C GLU A 137 -9.29 19.66 11.03
N LYS A 138 -9.64 18.69 11.89
CA LYS A 138 -10.97 18.58 12.49
C LYS A 138 -11.15 19.43 13.75
N GLU A 139 -10.09 19.95 14.36
CA GLU A 139 -10.28 20.88 15.47
C GLU A 139 -10.90 22.18 14.95
N PRO A 140 -12.13 22.52 15.36
CA PRO A 140 -12.73 23.77 14.94
C PRO A 140 -11.82 24.90 15.43
N LYS A 141 -11.43 25.79 14.52
CA LYS A 141 -10.96 27.12 14.91
C LYS A 141 -12.10 27.75 15.69
N THR A 142 -12.10 27.60 17.01
CA THR A 142 -12.96 28.35 17.91
C THR A 142 -12.58 29.81 17.68
N LYS A 143 -13.33 30.47 16.78
CA LYS A 143 -13.26 31.91 16.58
C LYS A 143 -13.55 32.52 17.95
N LYS A 144 -12.50 32.97 18.64
CA LYS A 144 -12.65 34.04 19.62
C LYS A 144 -13.00 35.28 18.81
N SER A 145 -14.31 35.52 18.70
CA SER A 145 -14.86 36.84 18.41
C SER A 145 -14.65 37.75 19.61
#